data_AF-A0A7X0X5J1-F1
#
_entry.id   AF-A0A7X0X5J1-F1
#
_cell.length_a   1.000
_cell.length_b   1.000
_cell.length_c   1.000
_cell.angle_alpha   90.00
_cell.angle_beta   90.00
_cell.angle_gamma   90.00
#
_symmetry.space_group_name_H-M   'P 1'
#
loop_
_entity.id
_entity.type
_entity.pdbx_description
1 polymer ?
#
loop_
_entity_poly.entity_id
_entity_poly.type
_entity_poly.pdbx_seq_one_letter_code
_entity_poly.pdbx_strand_id
1 'polypeptide(L)'
;MAIKKLNDFYFKKLGNWNLIHSFIKGFWRAFFLLVIVLIISDIVIIGLLDSRYFIPTILLSLVCVPLLYYILIYTRAKKFIRVRYQLRSFSELITMRRYLLFAYLEKSGFSTRDDLEKLLRFIHSEMAEEKKNNKPLSSIVGVFVAAFLAILGGSFLFFVDNVVERLIAAVLIIVMAIILYIIGTFIMRIFRSHSELNARKEHELTKEIIAIQTAMLVSENTSYHPFLAMEKKVNENDFLKEIITSRSFL
;
A
#
# COMPACT_ATOMS: atom_id res chain seq x y z
N MET A 1 0.21 10.02 15.93
CA MET A 1 -1.04 10.49 15.23
C MET A 1 -0.73 11.39 14.03
N ALA A 2 0.27 12.28 14.11
CA ALA A 2 0.67 13.15 13.00
C ALA A 2 1.31 12.38 11.82
N ILE A 3 2.22 11.43 12.08
CA ILE A 3 2.83 10.59 11.02
C ILE A 3 1.78 9.74 10.31
N LYS A 4 0.83 9.16 11.04
CA LYS A 4 -0.27 8.41 10.43
C LYS A 4 -1.06 9.27 9.43
N LYS A 5 -1.34 10.54 9.78
CA LYS A 5 -2.01 11.48 8.86
C LYS A 5 -1.14 11.82 7.65
N LEU A 6 0.17 11.98 7.83
CA LEU A 6 1.13 12.23 6.75
C LEU A 6 1.23 11.03 5.80
N ASN A 7 1.31 9.82 6.34
CA ASN A 7 1.30 8.57 5.58
C ASN A 7 -0.02 8.39 4.82
N ASP A 8 -1.16 8.65 5.47
CA ASP A 8 -2.47 8.60 4.81
C ASP A 8 -2.59 9.65 3.70
N PHE A 9 -2.05 10.85 3.90
CA PHE A 9 -2.01 11.87 2.85
C PHE A 9 -1.13 11.42 1.67
N TYR A 10 0.11 11.00 1.91
CA TYR A 10 1.06 10.71 0.84
C TYR A 10 0.78 9.38 0.09
N PHE A 11 0.42 8.32 0.81
CA PHE A 11 0.17 6.99 0.22
C PHE A 11 -1.27 6.80 -0.22
N LYS A 12 -2.23 7.33 0.55
CA LYS A 12 -3.66 7.12 0.29
C LYS A 12 -4.22 8.22 -0.60
N LYS A 13 -3.98 9.51 -0.30
CA LYS A 13 -4.52 10.60 -1.15
C LYS A 13 -3.66 10.86 -2.39
N LEU A 14 -2.35 10.94 -2.21
CA LEU A 14 -1.40 11.22 -3.29
C LEU A 14 -0.86 9.96 -3.99
N GLY A 15 -1.34 8.77 -3.63
CA GLY A 15 -0.93 7.54 -4.30
C GLY A 15 -1.22 7.60 -5.79
N ASN A 16 -0.25 7.19 -6.63
CA ASN A 16 -0.37 7.24 -8.10
C ASN A 16 -1.68 6.62 -8.59
N TRP A 17 -2.09 5.50 -8.00
CA TRP A 17 -3.33 4.82 -8.34
C TRP A 17 -4.59 5.57 -7.89
N ASN A 18 -4.59 6.21 -6.73
CA ASN A 18 -5.77 6.94 -6.24
C ASN A 18 -5.96 8.28 -6.94
N LEU A 19 -4.88 8.99 -7.28
CA LEU A 19 -4.97 10.17 -8.14
C LEU A 19 -5.53 9.77 -9.52
N ILE A 20 -4.92 8.77 -10.18
CA ILE A 20 -5.38 8.28 -11.49
C ILE A 20 -6.82 7.74 -11.43
N HIS A 21 -7.17 7.02 -10.38
CA HIS A 21 -8.51 6.46 -10.19
C HIS A 21 -9.55 7.54 -9.93
N SER A 22 -9.25 8.54 -9.09
CA SER A 22 -10.09 9.73 -8.89
C SER A 22 -10.36 10.45 -10.22
N PHE A 23 -9.36 10.54 -11.10
CA PHE A 23 -9.49 11.18 -12.40
C PHE A 23 -10.37 10.40 -13.42
N ILE A 24 -10.51 9.08 -13.27
CA ILE A 24 -11.00 8.18 -14.34
C ILE A 24 -12.16 7.28 -13.86
N LYS A 25 -12.72 7.53 -12.67
CA LYS A 25 -13.73 6.68 -12.00
C LYS A 25 -14.86 6.16 -12.92
N GLY A 26 -15.31 6.96 -13.89
CA GLY A 26 -16.32 6.55 -14.89
C GLY A 26 -15.82 5.55 -15.93
N PHE A 27 -14.60 5.70 -16.44
CA PHE A 27 -14.05 4.80 -17.48
C PHE A 27 -13.57 3.46 -16.91
N TRP A 28 -13.20 3.41 -15.63
CA TRP A 28 -12.92 2.16 -14.93
C TRP A 28 -14.13 1.21 -14.98
N ARG A 29 -15.35 1.73 -14.77
CA ARG A 29 -16.58 0.93 -14.86
C ARG A 29 -16.76 0.32 -16.26
N ALA A 30 -16.52 1.12 -17.30
CA ALA A 30 -16.62 0.67 -18.69
C ALA A 30 -15.54 -0.39 -19.03
N PHE A 31 -14.31 -0.21 -18.56
CA PHE A 31 -13.23 -1.19 -18.72
C PHE A 31 -13.58 -2.53 -18.06
N PHE A 32 -14.01 -2.51 -16.79
CA PHE A 32 -14.40 -3.75 -16.10
C PHE A 32 -15.59 -4.43 -16.75
N LEU A 33 -16.58 -3.67 -17.22
CA LEU A 33 -17.72 -4.22 -17.96
C LEU A 33 -17.25 -4.95 -19.23
N LEU A 34 -16.34 -4.35 -20.01
CA LEU A 34 -15.80 -4.97 -21.22
C LEU A 34 -14.95 -6.21 -20.93
N VAL A 35 -14.18 -6.21 -19.83
CA VAL A 35 -13.43 -7.40 -19.40
C VAL A 35 -14.39 -8.53 -19.00
N ILE A 36 -15.47 -8.22 -18.28
CA ILE A 36 -16.50 -9.21 -17.93
C ILE A 36 -17.17 -9.76 -19.20
N VAL A 37 -17.50 -8.91 -20.16
CA VAL A 37 -18.07 -9.34 -21.44
C VAL A 37 -17.11 -10.25 -22.20
N LEU A 38 -15.80 -9.95 -22.20
CA LEU A 38 -14.76 -10.82 -22.77
C LEU A 38 -14.74 -12.20 -22.09
N ILE A 39 -14.77 -12.25 -20.76
CA ILE A 39 -14.79 -13.51 -20.00
C ILE A 39 -16.05 -14.32 -20.30
N ILE A 40 -17.23 -13.68 -20.35
CA ILE A 40 -18.48 -14.35 -20.69
C ILE A 40 -18.43 -14.87 -22.14
N SER A 41 -17.91 -14.07 -23.07
CA SER A 41 -17.70 -14.48 -24.45
C SER A 41 -16.80 -15.71 -24.54
N ASP A 42 -15.71 -15.74 -23.79
CA ASP A 42 -14.81 -16.89 -23.73
C ASP A 42 -15.57 -18.13 -23.24
N ILE A 43 -16.33 -18.03 -22.15
CA ILE A 43 -17.12 -19.15 -21.61
C ILE A 43 -18.14 -19.69 -22.63
N VAL A 44 -18.85 -18.79 -23.33
CA VAL A 44 -19.83 -19.17 -24.36
C VAL A 44 -19.15 -19.86 -25.54
N ILE A 45 -18.01 -19.32 -25.99
CA ILE A 45 -17.21 -19.92 -27.08
C ILE A 45 -16.73 -21.32 -26.67
N ILE A 46 -16.25 -21.49 -25.44
CA ILE A 46 -15.80 -22.79 -24.92
C ILE A 46 -16.95 -23.83 -24.92
N GLY A 47 -18.18 -23.39 -24.68
CA GLY A 47 -19.37 -24.27 -24.68
C GLY A 47 -19.92 -24.60 -26.08
N LEU A 48 -19.58 -23.83 -27.11
CA LEU A 48 -20.14 -23.95 -28.47
C LEU A 48 -19.14 -24.41 -29.52
N LEU A 49 -17.85 -24.15 -29.35
CA LEU A 49 -16.80 -24.45 -30.33
C LEU A 49 -16.01 -25.70 -29.95
N ASP A 50 -15.54 -26.39 -30.99
CA ASP A 50 -14.71 -27.57 -30.85
C ASP A 50 -13.39 -27.22 -30.11
N SER A 51 -12.88 -28.18 -29.35
CA SER A 51 -11.74 -28.03 -28.42
C SER A 51 -10.48 -27.39 -29.04
N ARG A 52 -10.34 -27.46 -30.37
CA ARG A 52 -9.22 -26.89 -31.14
C ARG A 52 -9.18 -25.35 -31.13
N TYR A 53 -10.31 -24.67 -30.92
CA TYR A 53 -10.38 -23.20 -30.94
C TYR A 53 -10.25 -22.56 -29.54
N PHE A 54 -10.10 -23.38 -28.50
CA PHE A 54 -9.97 -22.93 -27.12
C PHE A 54 -8.73 -22.04 -26.89
N ILE A 55 -7.55 -22.55 -27.27
CA ILE A 55 -6.26 -21.88 -27.04
C ILE A 55 -6.16 -20.55 -27.84
N PRO A 56 -6.52 -20.50 -29.13
CA PRO A 56 -6.53 -19.25 -29.90
C PRO A 56 -7.46 -18.19 -29.31
N THR A 57 -8.64 -18.59 -28.83
CA THR A 57 -9.63 -17.65 -28.24
C THR A 57 -9.06 -17.00 -26.98
N ILE A 58 -8.51 -17.80 -26.05
CA ILE A 58 -7.91 -17.27 -24.82
C ILE A 58 -6.72 -16.36 -25.12
N LEU A 59 -5.87 -16.71 -26.09
CA LEU A 59 -4.76 -15.86 -26.52
C LEU A 59 -5.25 -14.51 -27.07
N LEU A 60 -6.32 -14.51 -27.87
CA LEU A 60 -6.93 -13.28 -28.39
C LEU A 60 -7.43 -12.40 -27.23
N SER A 61 -8.16 -13.00 -26.28
CA SER A 61 -8.69 -12.32 -25.09
C SER A 61 -7.57 -11.70 -24.25
N LEU A 62 -6.47 -12.44 -24.08
CA LEU A 62 -5.29 -12.00 -23.34
C LEU A 62 -4.58 -10.81 -24.01
N VAL A 63 -4.64 -10.70 -25.34
CA VAL A 63 -4.13 -9.53 -26.10
C VAL A 63 -5.13 -8.37 -26.06
N CYS A 64 -6.43 -8.65 -26.08
CA CYS A 64 -7.48 -7.62 -26.04
C CYS A 64 -7.52 -6.86 -24.71
N VAL A 65 -7.29 -7.53 -23.57
CA VAL A 65 -7.30 -6.88 -22.25
C VAL A 65 -6.31 -5.70 -22.13
N PRO A 66 -5.00 -5.85 -22.41
CA PRO A 66 -4.05 -4.74 -22.35
C PRO A 66 -4.35 -3.67 -23.41
N LEU A 67 -4.91 -4.04 -24.56
CA LEU A 67 -5.28 -3.09 -25.62
C LEU A 67 -6.50 -2.24 -25.21
N LEU A 68 -7.52 -2.86 -24.61
CA LEU A 68 -8.66 -2.16 -24.00
C LEU A 68 -8.21 -1.26 -22.86
N TYR A 69 -7.28 -1.72 -22.02
CA TYR A 69 -6.71 -0.90 -20.95
C TYR A 69 -6.00 0.33 -21.54
N TYR A 70 -5.19 0.14 -22.59
CA TYR A 70 -4.49 1.24 -23.24
C TYR A 70 -5.47 2.27 -23.82
N ILE A 71 -6.48 1.83 -24.56
CA ILE A 71 -7.44 2.73 -25.21
C ILE A 71 -8.35 3.42 -24.19
N LEU A 72 -8.94 2.68 -23.25
CA LEU A 72 -9.97 3.22 -22.36
C LEU A 72 -9.41 3.94 -21.15
N ILE A 73 -8.30 3.45 -20.60
CA ILE A 73 -7.69 4.02 -19.41
C ILE A 73 -6.53 4.92 -19.82
N TYR A 74 -5.48 4.40 -20.46
CA TYR A 74 -4.23 5.14 -20.65
C TYR A 74 -4.39 6.37 -21.56
N THR A 75 -4.96 6.24 -22.76
CA THR A 75 -5.08 7.39 -23.69
C THR A 75 -6.03 8.46 -23.14
N ARG A 76 -7.12 8.05 -22.50
CA ARG A 76 -8.10 8.94 -21.87
C ARG A 76 -7.50 9.63 -20.65
N ALA A 77 -6.75 8.91 -19.81
CA ALA A 77 -5.97 9.49 -18.72
C ALA A 77 -5.07 10.60 -19.24
N LYS A 78 -4.27 10.30 -20.27
CA LYS A 78 -3.32 11.24 -20.86
C LYS A 78 -4.01 12.48 -21.41
N LYS A 79 -5.15 12.31 -22.10
CA LYS A 79 -5.96 13.43 -22.61
C LYS A 79 -6.56 14.25 -21.48
N PHE A 80 -7.13 13.61 -20.47
CA PHE A 80 -7.77 14.27 -19.33
C PHE A 80 -6.76 15.08 -18.52
N ILE A 81 -5.61 14.48 -18.20
CA ILE A 81 -4.46 15.11 -17.52
C ILE A 81 -3.97 16.34 -18.30
N ARG A 82 -3.82 16.22 -19.63
CA ARG A 82 -3.38 17.33 -20.47
C ARG A 82 -4.41 18.47 -20.54
N VAL A 83 -5.70 18.15 -20.64
CA VAL A 83 -6.75 19.16 -20.87
C VAL A 83 -7.19 19.85 -19.57
N ARG A 84 -7.39 19.09 -18.48
CA ARG A 84 -7.92 19.63 -17.22
C ARG A 84 -6.86 20.17 -16.28
N TYR A 85 -5.65 19.61 -16.33
CA TYR A 85 -4.57 19.97 -15.39
C TYR A 85 -3.34 20.56 -16.09
N GLN A 86 -3.39 20.70 -17.42
CA GLN A 86 -2.29 21.25 -18.23
C GLN A 86 -0.94 20.55 -17.99
N LEU A 87 -0.96 19.28 -17.57
CA LEU A 87 0.25 18.48 -17.36
C LEU A 87 0.63 17.82 -18.69
N ARG A 88 1.87 18.03 -19.15
CA ARG A 88 2.32 17.55 -20.47
C ARG A 88 2.76 16.09 -20.45
N SER A 89 3.19 15.59 -19.29
CA SER A 89 3.77 14.25 -19.11
C SER A 89 3.46 13.64 -17.73
N PHE A 90 3.67 12.33 -17.60
CA PHE A 90 3.64 11.65 -16.30
C PHE A 90 4.80 12.09 -15.38
N SER A 91 5.91 12.57 -15.93
CA SER A 91 6.99 13.15 -15.11
C SER A 91 6.54 14.44 -14.42
N GLU A 92 5.76 15.29 -15.10
CA GLU A 92 5.14 16.46 -14.47
C GLU A 92 4.15 16.08 -13.37
N LEU A 93 3.48 14.94 -13.45
CA LEU A 93 2.60 14.43 -12.40
C LEU A 93 3.38 14.05 -11.13
N ILE A 94 4.59 13.49 -11.28
CA ILE A 94 5.48 13.21 -10.15
C ILE A 94 5.91 14.52 -9.48
N THR A 95 6.29 15.52 -10.27
CA THR A 95 6.64 16.85 -9.75
C THR A 95 5.44 17.53 -9.08
N MET A 96 4.24 17.40 -9.64
CA MET A 96 3.00 17.90 -9.02
C MET A 96 2.72 17.19 -7.71
N ARG A 97 2.88 15.87 -7.63
CA ARG A 97 2.73 15.08 -6.40
C ARG A 97 3.68 15.58 -5.32
N ARG A 98 4.95 15.81 -5.68
CA ARG A 98 5.96 16.36 -4.77
C ARG A 98 5.60 17.76 -4.29
N TYR A 99 5.11 18.61 -5.18
CA TYR A 99 4.63 19.94 -4.81
C TYR A 99 3.40 19.88 -3.88
N LEU A 100 2.43 19.00 -4.14
CA LEU A 100 1.27 18.83 -3.26
C LEU A 100 1.67 18.35 -1.87
N LEU A 101 2.68 17.49 -1.77
CA LEU A 101 3.28 17.10 -0.49
C LEU A 101 3.94 18.30 0.19
N PHE A 102 4.72 19.09 -0.54
CA PHE A 102 5.36 20.29 -0.01
C PHE A 102 4.32 21.31 0.50
N ALA A 103 3.32 21.67 -0.29
CA ALA A 103 2.28 22.62 0.09
C ALA A 103 1.46 22.14 1.31
N TYR A 104 1.24 20.83 1.44
CA TYR A 104 0.61 20.25 2.63
C TYR A 104 1.50 20.37 3.88
N LEU A 105 2.80 20.14 3.74
CA LEU A 105 3.79 20.27 4.82
C LEU A 105 3.93 21.73 5.26
N GLU A 106 4.04 22.66 4.31
CA GLU A 106 4.09 24.10 4.54
C GLU A 106 2.88 24.58 5.33
N LYS A 107 1.66 24.19 4.89
CA LYS A 107 0.42 24.51 5.60
C LYS A 107 0.35 23.90 7.01
N SER A 108 1.05 22.79 7.22
CA SER A 108 1.13 22.12 8.52
C SER A 108 2.22 22.71 9.43
N GLY A 109 2.92 23.77 8.99
CA GLY A 109 3.96 24.46 9.74
C GLY A 109 5.39 24.02 9.43
N PHE A 110 5.59 23.15 8.43
CA PHE A 110 6.92 22.69 7.98
C PHE A 110 7.32 23.43 6.69
N SER A 111 7.56 24.73 6.79
CA SER A 111 7.91 25.58 5.64
C SER A 111 9.42 25.64 5.36
N THR A 112 10.25 25.43 6.38
CA THR A 112 11.71 25.57 6.28
C THR A 112 12.43 24.23 6.13
N ARG A 113 13.66 24.26 5.61
CA ARG A 113 14.52 23.07 5.51
C ARG A 113 14.80 22.45 6.88
N ASP A 114 14.97 23.28 7.90
CA ASP A 114 15.23 22.85 9.28
C ASP A 114 14.01 22.16 9.89
N ASP A 115 12.79 22.63 9.58
CA ASP A 115 11.56 21.99 10.03
C ASP A 115 11.35 20.64 9.34
N LEU A 116 11.70 20.53 8.05
CA LEU A 116 11.71 19.24 7.35
C LEU A 116 12.76 18.29 7.94
N GLU A 117 13.91 18.79 8.40
CA GLU A 117 14.92 17.95 9.07
C GLU A 117 14.41 17.45 10.43
N LYS A 118 13.75 18.30 11.22
CA LYS A 118 13.06 17.88 12.46
C LYS A 118 11.99 16.84 12.17
N LEU A 119 11.21 17.00 11.09
CA LEU A 119 10.22 16.03 10.66
C LEU A 119 10.86 14.68 10.30
N LEU A 120 11.98 14.69 9.56
CA LEU A 120 12.72 13.47 9.25
C LEU A 120 13.20 12.77 10.52
N ARG A 121 13.79 13.49 11.48
CA ARG A 121 14.21 12.93 12.77
C ARG A 121 13.02 12.36 13.55
N PHE A 122 11.89 13.05 13.54
CA PHE A 122 10.66 12.59 14.17
C PHE A 122 10.16 11.28 13.54
N ILE A 123 10.15 11.19 12.21
CA ILE A 123 9.79 9.97 11.47
C ILE A 123 10.67 8.79 11.87
N HIS A 124 11.98 8.96 11.85
CA HIS A 124 12.92 7.91 12.25
C HIS A 124 12.75 7.51 13.73
N SER A 125 12.43 8.45 14.62
CA SER A 125 12.24 8.18 16.05
C SER A 125 10.95 7.40 16.36
N GLU A 126 9.81 7.77 15.78
CA GLU A 126 8.52 7.06 15.98
C GLU A 126 8.63 5.62 15.45
N MET A 127 9.40 5.42 14.38
CA MET A 127 9.68 4.10 13.82
C MET A 127 10.67 3.26 14.65
N ALA A 128 11.71 3.87 15.22
CA ALA A 128 12.60 3.18 16.14
C ALA A 128 11.83 2.66 17.37
N GLU A 129 10.84 3.43 17.84
CA GLU A 129 9.91 2.99 18.89
C GLU A 129 8.97 1.87 18.43
N GLU A 130 8.37 1.94 17.23
CA GLU A 130 7.55 0.84 16.68
C GLU A 130 8.36 -0.46 16.55
N LYS A 131 9.60 -0.36 16.05
CA LYS A 131 10.52 -1.51 15.91
C LYS A 131 10.94 -2.06 17.26
N LYS A 132 11.13 -1.20 18.27
CA LYS A 132 11.49 -1.61 19.65
C LYS A 132 10.30 -2.24 20.38
N ASN A 133 9.07 -1.79 20.13
CA ASN A 133 7.85 -2.43 20.63
C ASN A 133 7.61 -3.79 19.97
N ASN A 134 8.06 -3.98 18.71
CA ASN A 134 8.20 -5.29 18.07
C ASN A 134 9.43 -6.06 18.58
N LYS A 135 9.54 -6.25 19.91
CA LYS A 135 10.42 -7.26 20.53
C LYS A 135 10.21 -8.61 19.84
N PRO A 136 11.17 -9.57 19.90
CA PRO A 136 11.04 -10.84 19.18
C PRO A 136 9.89 -11.67 19.76
N LEU A 137 8.68 -11.43 19.23
CA LEU A 137 7.43 -12.12 19.53
C LEU A 137 7.56 -13.64 19.32
N SER A 138 8.56 -14.08 18.54
CA SER A 138 8.94 -15.49 18.37
C SER A 138 9.33 -16.14 19.70
N SER A 139 9.99 -15.40 20.59
CA SER A 139 10.37 -15.90 21.91
C SER A 139 9.15 -16.04 22.82
N ILE A 140 8.19 -15.10 22.74
CA ILE A 140 6.96 -15.13 23.55
C ILE A 140 6.05 -16.28 23.14
N VAL A 141 5.89 -16.53 21.83
CA VAL A 141 5.09 -17.66 21.32
C VAL A 141 5.72 -19.01 21.74
N GLY A 142 7.04 -19.13 21.66
CA GLY A 142 7.75 -20.34 22.11
C GLY A 142 7.58 -20.59 23.61
N VAL A 143 7.70 -19.55 24.44
CA VAL A 143 7.50 -19.63 25.89
C VAL A 143 6.05 -19.95 26.23
N PHE A 144 5.08 -19.35 25.53
CA PHE A 144 3.66 -19.63 25.74
C PHE A 144 3.30 -21.09 25.39
N VAL A 145 3.79 -21.60 24.26
CA VAL A 145 3.58 -23.00 23.86
C VAL A 145 4.22 -23.96 24.86
N ALA A 146 5.43 -23.67 25.33
CA ALA A 146 6.12 -24.48 26.33
C ALA A 146 5.38 -24.48 27.69
N ALA A 147 4.90 -23.33 28.16
CA ALA A 147 4.13 -23.22 29.39
C ALA A 147 2.78 -23.93 29.29
N PHE A 148 2.09 -23.80 28.16
CA PHE A 148 0.82 -24.47 27.90
C PHE A 148 0.97 -26.00 27.87
N LEU A 149 2.04 -26.50 27.23
CA LEU A 149 2.42 -27.92 27.25
C LEU A 149 2.73 -28.43 28.64
N ALA A 150 3.46 -27.67 29.45
CA ALA A 150 3.80 -28.05 30.82
C ALA A 150 2.55 -28.15 31.72
N ILE A 151 1.60 -27.22 31.59
CA ILE A 151 0.36 -27.20 32.37
C ILE A 151 -0.58 -28.34 31.94
N LEU A 152 -0.77 -28.55 30.63
CA LEU A 152 -1.64 -29.63 30.14
C LEU A 152 -1.02 -31.00 30.37
N GLY A 153 0.28 -31.17 30.09
CA GLY A 153 0.99 -32.41 30.36
C GLY A 153 1.00 -32.76 31.84
N GLY A 154 1.23 -31.78 32.71
CA GLY A 154 1.23 -31.97 34.17
C GLY A 154 -0.16 -32.22 34.77
N SER A 155 -1.22 -31.62 34.24
CA SER A 155 -2.57 -31.80 34.78
C SER A 155 -3.35 -32.97 34.18
N PHE A 156 -3.17 -33.31 32.89
CA PHE A 156 -3.95 -34.40 32.28
C PHE A 156 -3.26 -35.76 32.38
N LEU A 157 -1.92 -35.84 32.27
CA LEU A 157 -1.24 -37.14 32.27
C LEU A 157 -1.15 -37.76 33.66
N PHE A 158 -1.21 -36.96 34.72
CA PHE A 158 -1.18 -37.45 36.10
C PHE A 158 -2.53 -37.93 36.63
N PHE A 159 -3.65 -37.44 36.07
CA PHE A 159 -5.00 -37.78 36.53
C PHE A 159 -5.65 -38.96 35.80
N VAL A 160 -5.04 -39.48 34.73
CA VAL A 160 -5.57 -40.60 33.94
C VAL A 160 -4.87 -41.89 34.35
N ASP A 161 -5.54 -42.77 35.09
CA ASP A 161 -4.97 -44.01 35.62
C ASP A 161 -4.71 -45.08 34.53
N ASN A 162 -5.51 -45.08 33.46
CA ASN A 162 -5.38 -46.05 32.38
C ASN A 162 -4.22 -45.68 31.42
N VAL A 163 -3.25 -46.58 31.27
CA VAL A 163 -2.04 -46.38 30.45
C VAL A 163 -2.38 -46.09 28.98
N VAL A 164 -3.41 -46.75 28.44
CA VAL A 164 -3.81 -46.58 27.03
C VAL A 164 -4.39 -45.19 26.79
N GLU A 165 -5.27 -44.74 27.68
CA GLU A 165 -5.89 -43.41 27.61
C GLU A 165 -4.86 -42.30 27.84
N ARG A 166 -3.89 -42.52 28.73
CA ARG A 166 -2.78 -41.60 28.97
C ARG A 166 -1.90 -41.42 27.73
N LEU A 167 -1.65 -42.50 26.99
CA LEU A 167 -0.87 -42.47 25.75
C LEU A 167 -1.63 -41.73 24.64
N ILE A 168 -2.94 -41.97 24.50
CA ILE A 168 -3.81 -41.24 23.56
C ILE A 168 -3.85 -39.75 23.90
N ALA A 169 -4.02 -39.39 25.18
CA ALA A 169 -4.04 -38.01 25.64
C ALA A 169 -2.70 -37.30 25.37
N ALA A 170 -1.56 -37.97 25.60
CA ALA A 170 -0.23 -37.43 25.30
C ALA A 170 -0.07 -37.12 23.81
N VAL A 171 -0.49 -38.03 22.93
CA VAL A 171 -0.46 -37.82 21.48
C VAL A 171 -1.34 -36.64 21.06
N LEU A 172 -2.55 -36.53 21.61
CA LEU A 172 -3.45 -35.40 21.34
C LEU A 172 -2.86 -34.06 21.79
N ILE A 173 -2.22 -34.02 22.97
CA ILE A 173 -1.55 -32.81 23.49
C ILE A 173 -0.40 -32.39 22.56
N ILE A 174 0.41 -33.34 22.07
CA ILE A 174 1.50 -33.07 21.13
C ILE A 174 0.95 -32.51 19.81
N VAL A 175 -0.10 -33.13 19.25
CA VAL A 175 -0.75 -32.66 18.02
C VAL A 175 -1.31 -31.25 18.21
N MET A 176 -1.96 -30.97 19.35
CA MET A 176 -2.49 -29.64 19.68
C MET A 176 -1.37 -28.59 19.75
N ALA A 177 -0.23 -28.94 20.36
CA ALA A 177 0.91 -28.03 20.47
C ALA A 177 1.53 -27.71 19.10
N ILE A 178 1.61 -28.68 18.20
CA ILE A 178 2.06 -28.47 16.81
C ILE A 178 1.11 -27.48 16.10
N ILE A 179 -0.20 -27.67 16.24
CA ILE A 179 -1.21 -26.78 15.64
C ILE A 179 -1.07 -25.35 16.18
N LEU A 180 -0.95 -25.19 17.51
CA LEU A 180 -0.78 -23.87 18.15
C LEU A 180 0.52 -23.19 17.70
N TYR A 181 1.61 -23.94 17.56
CA TYR A 181 2.88 -23.42 17.05
C TYR A 181 2.75 -22.93 15.60
N ILE A 182 2.06 -23.68 14.75
CA ILE A 182 1.81 -23.30 13.34
C ILE A 182 0.95 -22.02 13.29
N ILE A 183 -0.11 -21.93 14.09
CA ILE A 183 -0.98 -20.74 14.14
C ILE A 183 -0.19 -19.53 14.64
N GLY A 184 0.58 -19.68 15.73
CA GLY A 184 1.39 -18.61 16.31
C GLY A 184 2.45 -18.08 15.33
N THR A 185 3.13 -18.97 14.61
CA THR A 185 4.12 -18.59 13.58
C THR A 185 3.46 -17.92 12.38
N PHE A 186 2.28 -18.37 11.95
CA PHE A 186 1.52 -17.75 10.88
C PHE A 186 1.07 -16.32 11.22
N ILE A 187 0.50 -16.12 12.41
CA ILE A 187 0.14 -14.80 12.92
C ILE A 187 1.37 -13.88 12.95
N MET A 188 2.50 -14.40 13.43
CA MET A 188 3.76 -13.65 13.46
C MET A 188 4.25 -13.24 12.06
N ARG A 189 4.10 -14.11 11.06
CA ARG A 189 4.45 -13.83 9.67
C ARG A 189 3.60 -12.68 9.11
N ILE A 190 2.32 -12.64 9.44
CA ILE A 190 1.42 -11.54 9.06
C ILE A 190 1.88 -10.22 9.70
N PHE A 191 2.15 -10.20 11.01
CA PHE A 191 2.65 -9.00 11.68
C PHE A 191 3.99 -8.52 11.11
N ARG A 192 4.91 -9.43 10.79
CA ARG A 192 6.19 -9.09 10.16
C ARG A 192 6.00 -8.49 8.76
N SER A 193 5.08 -9.04 7.96
CA SER A 193 4.79 -8.49 6.63
C SER A 193 4.21 -7.06 6.70
N HIS A 194 3.38 -6.76 7.69
CA HIS A 194 2.89 -5.41 7.93
C HIS A 194 4.01 -4.44 8.33
N SER A 195 4.93 -4.88 9.19
CA SER A 195 6.10 -4.10 9.59
C SER A 195 7.02 -3.80 8.39
N GLU A 196 7.29 -4.80 7.53
CA GLU A 196 8.09 -4.62 6.32
C GLU A 196 7.44 -3.66 5.32
N LEU A 197 6.11 -3.71 5.16
CA LEU A 197 5.36 -2.77 4.33
C LEU A 197 5.43 -1.33 4.88
N ASN A 198 5.36 -1.17 6.20
CA ASN A 198 5.49 0.15 6.84
C ASN A 198 6.89 0.74 6.64
N ALA A 199 7.95 -0.08 6.77
CA ALA A 199 9.32 0.36 6.53
C ALA A 199 9.55 0.82 5.08
N ARG A 200 8.96 0.13 4.09
CA ARG A 200 9.04 0.55 2.68
C ARG A 200 8.34 1.90 2.44
N LYS A 201 7.15 2.07 3.03
CA LYS A 201 6.40 3.34 2.95
C LYS A 201 7.19 4.48 3.58
N GLU A 202 7.80 4.26 4.74
CA GLU A 202 8.63 5.28 5.38
C GLU A 202 9.82 5.66 4.49
N HIS A 203 10.54 4.68 3.93
CA HIS A 203 11.67 4.96 3.04
C HIS A 203 11.27 5.79 1.82
N GLU A 204 10.12 5.49 1.22
CA GLU A 204 9.57 6.29 0.10
C GLU A 204 9.19 7.72 0.52
N LEU A 205 8.57 7.90 1.69
CA LEU A 205 8.20 9.23 2.20
C LEU A 205 9.46 10.06 2.53
N THR A 206 10.42 9.47 3.23
CA THR A 206 11.71 10.08 3.56
C THR A 206 12.44 10.53 2.29
N LYS A 207 12.47 9.67 1.25
CA LYS A 207 13.06 10.01 -0.04
C LYS A 207 12.40 11.21 -0.70
N GLU A 208 11.08 11.33 -0.64
CA GLU A 208 10.39 12.51 -1.17
C GLU A 208 10.65 13.77 -0.35
N ILE A 209 10.69 13.68 0.99
CA ILE A 209 11.00 14.83 1.85
C ILE A 209 12.43 15.34 1.57
N ILE A 210 13.40 14.45 1.42
CA ILE A 210 14.78 14.81 1.02
C ILE A 210 14.79 15.46 -0.37
N ALA A 211 14.00 14.95 -1.31
CA ALA A 211 13.89 15.56 -2.63
C ALA A 211 13.28 16.97 -2.58
N ILE A 212 12.32 17.22 -1.67
CA ILE A 212 11.78 18.55 -1.39
C ILE A 212 12.86 19.46 -0.78
N GLN A 213 13.59 19.00 0.24
CA GLN A 213 14.69 19.75 0.84
C GLN A 213 15.76 20.12 -0.20
N THR A 214 16.09 19.19 -1.08
CA THR A 214 17.05 19.42 -2.17
C THR A 214 16.52 20.48 -3.14
N ALA A 215 15.23 20.42 -3.49
CA ALA A 215 14.59 21.41 -4.34
C ALA A 215 14.56 22.81 -3.70
N MET A 216 14.34 22.89 -2.38
CA MET A 216 14.44 24.15 -1.62
C MET A 216 15.87 24.71 -1.64
N LEU A 217 16.88 23.86 -1.39
CA LEU A 217 18.28 24.27 -1.42
C LEU A 217 18.68 24.83 -2.80
N VAL A 218 18.20 24.21 -3.88
CA VAL A 218 18.42 24.73 -5.23
C VAL A 218 17.72 26.09 -5.40
N SER A 219 16.51 26.25 -4.89
CA SER A 219 15.77 27.52 -4.93
C SER A 219 16.41 28.63 -4.10
N GLU A 220 17.09 28.30 -2.99
CA GLU A 220 17.81 29.27 -2.16
C GLU A 220 19.09 29.75 -2.85
N ASN A 221 19.75 28.87 -3.60
CA ASN A 221 21.06 29.12 -4.21
C ASN A 221 20.99 29.51 -5.69
N THR A 222 19.81 29.50 -6.31
CA THR A 222 19.62 29.81 -7.74
C THR A 222 18.35 30.62 -7.97
N SER A 223 18.25 31.29 -9.12
CA SER A 223 17.01 31.94 -9.57
C SER A 223 15.92 30.94 -10.03
N TYR A 224 16.21 29.63 -9.99
CA TYR A 224 15.29 28.60 -10.44
C TYR A 224 14.41 28.12 -9.29
N HIS A 225 13.11 28.34 -9.42
CA HIS A 225 12.11 27.80 -8.51
C HIS A 225 11.49 26.51 -9.08
N PRO A 226 11.94 25.31 -8.65
CA PRO A 226 11.53 24.02 -9.23
C PRO A 226 10.02 23.75 -9.15
N PHE A 227 9.31 24.45 -8.27
CA PHE A 227 7.87 24.28 -8.06
C PHE A 227 7.00 25.41 -8.60
N LEU A 228 7.55 26.52 -9.11
CA LEU A 228 6.77 27.70 -9.50
C LEU A 228 5.76 27.40 -10.61
N ALA A 229 6.14 26.55 -11.57
CA ALA A 229 5.22 26.09 -12.61
C ALA A 229 4.09 25.20 -12.06
N MET A 230 4.35 24.42 -11.00
CA MET A 230 3.34 23.56 -10.37
C MET A 230 2.44 24.36 -9.43
N GLU A 231 3.00 25.31 -8.69
CA GLU A 231 2.27 26.27 -7.86
C GLU A 231 1.21 27.01 -8.66
N LYS A 232 1.58 27.57 -9.82
CA LYS A 232 0.61 28.22 -10.71
C LYS A 232 -0.51 27.27 -11.12
N LYS A 233 -0.19 26.04 -11.53
CA LYS A 233 -1.19 25.03 -11.94
C LYS A 233 -2.11 24.59 -10.79
N VAL A 234 -1.59 24.48 -9.56
CA VAL A 234 -2.40 24.21 -8.38
C VAL A 234 -3.29 25.40 -8.05
N ASN A 235 -2.76 26.62 -8.13
CA ASN A 235 -3.51 27.84 -7.86
C ASN A 235 -4.64 28.10 -8.88
N GLU A 236 -4.55 27.55 -10.08
CA GLU A 236 -5.59 27.64 -11.11
C GLU A 236 -6.61 26.48 -11.04
N ASN A 237 -6.41 25.49 -10.16
CA ASN A 237 -7.24 24.29 -10.10
C ASN A 237 -7.81 24.05 -8.70
N ASP A 238 -9.12 24.29 -8.54
CA ASP A 238 -9.80 24.20 -7.25
C ASP A 238 -9.74 22.80 -6.62
N PHE A 239 -9.75 21.74 -7.44
CA PHE A 239 -9.60 20.37 -6.95
C PHE A 239 -8.21 20.12 -6.35
N LEU A 240 -7.15 20.67 -6.95
CA LEU A 240 -5.79 20.53 -6.40
C LEU A 240 -5.61 21.34 -5.11
N LYS A 241 -6.21 22.54 -5.03
CA LYS A 241 -6.29 23.31 -3.78
C LYS A 241 -7.04 22.53 -2.71
N GLU A 242 -8.16 21.91 -3.06
CA GLU A 242 -8.96 21.09 -2.16
C GLU A 242 -8.18 19.87 -1.65
N ILE A 243 -7.32 19.26 -2.47
CA ILE A 243 -6.44 18.18 -1.99
C ILE A 243 -5.53 18.67 -0.85
N ILE A 244 -4.97 19.88 -0.97
CA ILE A 244 -4.10 20.46 0.07
C ILE A 244 -4.91 20.85 1.31
N THR A 245 -6.14 21.35 1.15
CA THR A 245 -6.94 21.90 2.24
C THR A 245 -7.83 20.88 2.95
N SER A 246 -8.28 19.85 2.26
CA SER A 246 -9.21 18.85 2.80
C SER A 246 -8.53 17.94 3.82
N ARG A 247 -9.13 17.86 5.02
CA ARG A 247 -8.72 16.85 6.03
C ARG A 247 -9.10 15.43 5.61
N SER A 248 -10.07 15.24 4.72
CA SER A 248 -10.60 13.92 4.34
C SER A 248 -11.03 13.90 2.87
N PHE A 249 -10.54 12.91 2.12
CA PHE A 249 -11.38 12.24 1.13
C PHE A 249 -11.71 10.90 1.79
N LEU A 250 -12.99 10.73 2.15
CA LEU A 250 -13.59 9.43 2.46
C LEU A 250 -14.02 8.81 1.15
#